data_AF-A0A9N7L166-F1
#
_entry.id   AF-A0A9N7L166-F1
#
_cell.length_a   1.000
_cell.length_b   1.000
_cell.length_c   1.000
_cell.angle_alpha   90.00
_cell.angle_beta   90.00
_cell.angle_gamma   90.00
#
_symmetry.space_group_name_H-M   'P 1'
#
loop_
_entity.id
_entity.type
_entity.pdbx_description
1 polymer ?
#
loop_
_entity_poly.entity_id
_entity_poly.type
_entity_poly.pdbx_seq_one_letter_code
_entity_poly.pdbx_strand_id
1 'polypeptide(L)'
;MAAACLILAALAGLIAAPRGHAGKLSDSATAAQETAITISAVGDCVLGSDDRFRPALSFNHYRRDLGKPDDYFFSGVREVLAKDDLTIANAECVIAGYDRRVEKPSQHGGEFWFRGDAQNARIFAAGSVEAVNLANNHSFDYGEEGLKETISNLERAGVAPFGCGVSQILIRKGVRIGLLGYCVMGPLEQGVDEGALDAQIASDLASMRAKADLIIVTFHWGVEKDYQPTEQQQRLGRFAVDHGADLVLGHHPHVLQPVEVYKGVSIVYSLGDFVYGGSSRVGDRATMIFQQTFDFTGAGFRLTGRSSHQIPCFVHEDGWNDYRPILASRPSGSPNVVEPTPSDFVRLDTYVPSVVLDLRYATDANAYHHRFYQRPLCYLRRPAADRLRVAAAAAAREGLRLKVWDAYRPASTQRRLQRYVSDPRWIAQGVSNHTRGVALDVTLIDAAGKELDMGTGFDEFSPRACWNAEDLTPLQSANRWRLLAIMTGAGFHALATEWWHFDAPESRRYPAVDVSI
;
A
#
# COMPACT_ATOMS: atom_id res chain seq x y z
N MET A 1 32.53 -46.25 12.03
CA MET A 1 33.94 -46.47 11.63
C MET A 1 34.72 -45.22 11.99
N ALA A 2 35.98 -45.37 12.43
CA ALA A 2 36.82 -44.25 12.83
C ALA A 2 37.73 -43.80 11.67
N ALA A 3 38.00 -42.49 11.58
CA ALA A 3 39.32 -41.91 11.30
C ALA A 3 39.22 -40.38 11.33
N ALA A 4 39.90 -39.75 12.30
CA ALA A 4 40.09 -38.30 12.36
C ALA A 4 41.48 -37.90 11.83
N CYS A 5 41.66 -36.62 11.50
CA CYS A 5 42.88 -36.03 10.94
C CYS A 5 44.08 -36.02 11.91
N LEU A 6 45.30 -36.26 11.40
CA LEU A 6 46.66 -36.07 11.97
C LEU A 6 47.70 -36.21 10.81
N ILE A 7 48.89 -35.57 10.72
CA ILE A 7 49.52 -34.45 11.46
C ILE A 7 50.69 -33.80 10.64
N LEU A 8 50.88 -32.47 10.74
CA LEU A 8 52.09 -31.59 10.55
C LEU A 8 53.01 -31.53 9.28
N ALA A 9 53.46 -30.27 9.07
CA ALA A 9 54.85 -29.78 8.76
C ALA A 9 55.47 -29.98 7.35
N ALA A 10 56.39 -29.12 6.88
CA ALA A 10 56.76 -27.72 7.17
C ALA A 10 57.84 -27.29 6.14
N LEU A 11 57.99 -25.99 5.84
CA LEU A 11 59.25 -25.44 5.32
C LEU A 11 59.32 -23.92 5.50
N ALA A 12 60.40 -23.44 6.13
CA ALA A 12 60.71 -22.03 6.33
C ALA A 12 61.85 -21.58 5.41
N GLY A 13 61.82 -20.32 4.97
CA GLY A 13 62.90 -19.68 4.22
C GLY A 13 63.21 -18.30 4.79
N LEU A 14 64.41 -18.11 5.33
CA LEU A 14 64.89 -16.82 5.86
C LEU A 14 65.23 -15.85 4.73
N ILE A 15 64.86 -14.56 4.87
CA ILE A 15 65.76 -13.43 4.56
C ILE A 15 65.65 -12.40 5.69
N ALA A 16 66.78 -11.82 6.11
CA ALA A 16 66.89 -10.92 7.25
C ALA A 16 66.51 -9.46 6.94
N ALA A 17 66.12 -8.72 7.97
CA ALA A 17 65.78 -7.29 7.90
C ALA A 17 67.00 -6.36 8.10
N PRO A 18 66.99 -5.15 7.50
CA PRO A 18 67.78 -4.02 7.99
C PRO A 18 67.02 -3.24 9.08
N ARG A 19 67.76 -2.72 10.07
CA ARG A 19 67.21 -1.89 11.16
C ARG A 19 67.09 -0.41 10.74
N GLY A 20 66.04 0.24 11.25
CA GLY A 20 66.14 1.63 11.73
C GLY A 20 65.24 2.66 11.04
N HIS A 21 64.17 3.07 11.72
CA HIS A 21 64.12 4.37 12.42
C HIS A 21 62.88 4.41 13.33
N ALA A 22 63.05 4.86 14.58
CA ALA A 22 61.95 5.04 15.52
C ALA A 22 61.21 6.35 15.23
N GLY A 23 60.37 6.34 14.19
CA GLY A 23 59.37 7.39 13.98
C GLY A 23 58.30 7.30 15.06
N LYS A 24 57.96 8.43 15.69
CA LYS A 24 56.80 8.49 16.60
C LYS A 24 55.56 8.08 15.82
N LEU A 25 54.90 7.00 16.25
CA LEU A 25 53.52 6.75 15.89
C LEU A 25 52.70 7.91 16.48
N SER A 26 52.29 8.85 15.62
CA SER A 26 51.17 9.71 15.94
C SER A 26 49.93 8.83 15.99
N ASP A 27 49.19 8.89 17.10
CA ASP A 27 47.82 8.38 17.17
C ASP A 27 46.92 9.24 16.26
N SER A 28 47.03 9.03 14.94
CA SER A 28 45.94 9.32 14.04
C SER A 28 44.88 8.28 14.33
N ALA A 29 43.98 8.61 15.27
CA ALA A 29 42.73 7.88 15.43
C ALA A 29 42.10 7.78 14.05
N THR A 30 42.11 6.59 13.46
CA THR A 30 41.43 6.32 12.20
C THR A 30 39.97 6.62 12.44
N ALA A 31 39.46 7.68 11.80
CA ALA A 31 38.07 8.09 11.91
C ALA A 31 37.21 6.85 11.68
N ALA A 32 36.36 6.51 12.66
CA ALA A 32 35.57 5.29 12.60
C ALA A 32 34.73 5.35 11.32
N GLN A 33 34.91 4.39 10.42
CA GLN A 33 34.24 4.43 9.13
C GLN A 33 32.74 4.38 9.36
N GLU A 34 32.06 5.47 9.02
CA GLU A 34 30.61 5.57 9.02
C GLU A 34 30.09 4.88 7.77
N THR A 35 29.02 4.11 7.88
CA THR A 35 28.40 3.39 6.76
C THR A 35 26.90 3.33 6.97
N ALA A 36 26.14 3.83 6.00
CA ALA A 36 24.69 3.72 5.99
C ALA A 36 24.26 2.69 4.93
N ILE A 37 23.35 1.80 5.31
CA ILE A 37 22.66 0.86 4.42
C ILE A 37 21.20 1.26 4.35
N THR A 38 20.67 1.52 3.16
CA THR A 38 19.23 1.71 2.92
C THR A 38 18.65 0.43 2.32
N ILE A 39 17.58 -0.07 2.91
CA ILE A 39 16.88 -1.29 2.48
C ILE A 39 15.43 -0.93 2.17
N SER A 40 14.95 -1.28 0.98
CA SER A 40 13.53 -1.18 0.62
C SER A 40 12.83 -2.53 0.82
N ALA A 41 11.60 -2.48 1.29
CA ALA A 41 10.67 -3.61 1.30
C ALA A 41 9.41 -3.25 0.52
N VAL A 42 8.98 -4.16 -0.35
CA VAL A 42 7.76 -4.03 -1.17
C VAL A 42 6.82 -5.22 -0.94
N GLY A 43 5.54 -5.01 -1.24
CA GLY A 43 4.47 -5.97 -0.96
C GLY A 43 4.41 -7.21 -1.86
N ASP A 44 3.24 -7.83 -1.86
CA ASP A 44 3.01 -9.17 -2.41
C ASP A 44 3.07 -9.17 -3.94
N CYS A 45 4.04 -9.91 -4.48
CA CYS A 45 4.35 -10.01 -5.90
C CYS A 45 3.97 -11.39 -6.44
N VAL A 46 2.82 -11.45 -7.11
CA VAL A 46 2.34 -12.63 -7.84
C VAL A 46 2.71 -12.44 -9.32
N LEU A 47 3.90 -12.87 -9.72
CA LEU A 47 4.41 -12.74 -11.10
C LEU A 47 3.85 -13.80 -12.07
N GLY A 48 2.55 -14.04 -11.98
CA GLY A 48 1.84 -15.11 -12.65
C GLY A 48 0.33 -14.99 -12.50
N SER A 49 -0.41 -16.02 -12.86
CA SER A 49 -1.87 -16.09 -12.62
C SER A 49 -2.30 -17.54 -12.47
N ASP A 50 -3.53 -17.76 -11.98
CA ASP A 50 -4.17 -19.06 -12.12
C ASP A 50 -4.69 -19.19 -13.55
N ASP A 51 -4.43 -20.33 -14.22
CA ASP A 51 -4.92 -20.57 -15.59
C ASP A 51 -6.46 -20.55 -15.72
N ARG A 52 -7.22 -20.58 -14.61
CA ARG A 52 -8.68 -20.38 -14.58
C ARG A 52 -9.11 -18.92 -14.74
N PHE A 53 -8.21 -17.95 -14.61
CA PHE A 53 -8.54 -16.53 -14.76
C PHE A 53 -8.86 -16.16 -16.22
N ARG A 54 -9.63 -15.08 -16.41
CA ARG A 54 -9.96 -14.57 -17.75
C ARG A 54 -8.66 -14.19 -18.49
N PRO A 55 -8.28 -14.88 -19.58
CA PRO A 55 -6.93 -14.74 -20.15
C PRO A 55 -6.58 -13.29 -20.48
N ALA A 56 -7.44 -12.61 -21.25
CA ALA A 56 -7.23 -11.23 -21.74
C ALA A 56 -7.04 -10.14 -20.67
N LEU A 57 -7.20 -10.45 -19.38
CA LEU A 57 -6.97 -9.53 -18.26
C LEU A 57 -6.00 -10.11 -17.21
N SER A 58 -5.29 -11.20 -17.51
CA SER A 58 -4.36 -11.87 -16.59
C SER A 58 -2.92 -11.35 -16.72
N PHE A 59 -2.09 -11.56 -15.68
CA PHE A 59 -0.66 -11.25 -15.73
C PHE A 59 0.03 -12.02 -16.87
N ASN A 60 -0.33 -13.31 -17.02
CA ASN A 60 0.24 -14.17 -18.04
C ASN A 60 -0.06 -13.66 -19.47
N HIS A 61 -1.22 -13.04 -19.71
CA HIS A 61 -1.54 -12.36 -20.98
C HIS A 61 -0.70 -11.10 -21.20
N TYR A 62 -0.52 -10.26 -20.18
CA TYR A 62 0.39 -9.10 -20.28
C TYR A 62 1.82 -9.55 -20.61
N ARG A 63 2.32 -10.61 -19.95
CA ARG A 63 3.70 -11.09 -20.16
C ARG A 63 3.92 -11.83 -21.48
N ARG A 64 2.98 -12.70 -21.89
CA ARG A 64 3.11 -13.56 -23.08
C ARG A 64 2.53 -12.90 -24.34
N ASP A 65 1.26 -12.53 -24.30
CA ASP A 65 0.51 -12.15 -25.51
C ASP A 65 0.71 -10.68 -25.89
N LEU A 66 0.76 -9.78 -24.89
CA LEU A 66 1.12 -8.37 -25.09
C LEU A 66 2.64 -8.13 -25.10
N GLY A 67 3.44 -9.20 -24.88
CA GLY A 67 4.90 -9.18 -24.97
C GLY A 67 5.58 -8.16 -24.04
N LYS A 68 5.02 -7.86 -22.86
CA LYS A 68 5.61 -6.89 -21.93
C LYS A 68 7.02 -7.34 -21.51
N PRO A 69 8.04 -6.45 -21.61
CA PRO A 69 9.42 -6.77 -21.24
C PRO A 69 9.59 -6.89 -19.72
N ASP A 70 10.73 -7.46 -19.29
CA ASP A 70 10.96 -7.77 -17.87
C ASP A 70 11.00 -6.51 -16.98
N ASP A 71 11.45 -5.37 -17.50
CA ASP A 71 11.53 -4.08 -16.80
C ASP A 71 10.19 -3.34 -16.64
N TYR A 72 9.17 -3.71 -17.43
CA TYR A 72 7.86 -3.05 -17.43
C TYR A 72 7.17 -3.10 -16.06
N PHE A 73 7.17 -4.27 -15.41
CA PHE A 73 6.32 -4.54 -14.24
C PHE A 73 6.75 -3.79 -12.96
N PHE A 74 7.99 -3.32 -12.88
CA PHE A 74 8.47 -2.43 -11.80
C PHE A 74 8.73 -0.99 -12.29
N SER A 75 8.53 -0.69 -13.57
CA SER A 75 8.95 0.59 -14.18
C SER A 75 8.38 1.84 -13.51
N GLY A 76 7.20 1.77 -12.87
CA GLY A 76 6.58 2.90 -12.15
C GLY A 76 7.19 3.21 -10.79
N VAL A 77 8.10 2.37 -10.27
CA VAL A 77 8.77 2.51 -8.97
C VAL A 77 10.30 2.30 -9.02
N ARG A 78 10.82 1.70 -10.11
CA ARG A 78 12.23 1.29 -10.27
C ARG A 78 13.24 2.41 -9.96
N GLU A 79 12.95 3.67 -10.27
CA GLU A 79 13.85 4.80 -9.96
C GLU A 79 14.04 5.06 -8.46
N VAL A 80 13.15 4.56 -7.60
CA VAL A 80 13.30 4.60 -6.13
C VAL A 80 14.11 3.41 -5.65
N LEU A 81 13.76 2.20 -6.12
CA LEU A 81 14.42 0.95 -5.74
C LEU A 81 15.90 0.94 -6.17
N ALA A 82 16.21 1.41 -7.38
CA ALA A 82 17.57 1.49 -7.89
C ALA A 82 18.50 2.50 -7.16
N LYS A 83 18.05 3.14 -6.06
CA LYS A 83 18.82 4.06 -5.21
C LYS A 83 19.14 3.49 -3.83
N ASP A 84 18.52 2.38 -3.43
CA ASP A 84 18.85 1.70 -2.18
C ASP A 84 20.01 0.70 -2.37
N ASP A 85 20.39 0.03 -1.28
CA ASP A 85 21.43 -1.00 -1.30
C ASP A 85 20.85 -2.41 -1.49
N LEU A 86 19.56 -2.61 -1.22
CA LEU A 86 18.89 -3.90 -1.21
C LEU A 86 17.37 -3.67 -1.20
N THR A 87 16.68 -4.18 -2.22
CA THR A 87 15.22 -4.32 -2.20
C THR A 87 14.81 -5.78 -1.94
N ILE A 88 13.81 -5.93 -1.06
CA ILE A 88 13.21 -7.20 -0.65
C ILE A 88 11.72 -7.21 -1.04
N ALA A 89 11.24 -8.29 -1.65
CA ALA A 89 9.83 -8.51 -1.96
C ALA A 89 9.33 -9.87 -1.43
N ASN A 90 8.01 -10.11 -1.47
CA ASN A 90 7.44 -11.46 -1.32
C ASN A 90 7.03 -12.01 -2.69
N ALA A 91 7.60 -13.14 -3.09
CA ALA A 91 7.28 -13.82 -4.35
C ALA A 91 6.21 -14.89 -4.08
N GLU A 92 4.96 -14.51 -4.28
CA GLU A 92 3.77 -15.26 -3.87
C GLU A 92 3.18 -16.08 -5.03
N CYS A 93 4.06 -16.75 -5.77
CA CYS A 93 3.68 -17.64 -6.86
C CYS A 93 4.83 -18.58 -7.20
N VAL A 94 4.49 -19.72 -7.79
CA VAL A 94 5.48 -20.57 -8.44
C VAL A 94 5.97 -19.91 -9.73
N ILE A 95 7.28 -19.85 -9.95
CA ILE A 95 7.92 -19.30 -11.15
C ILE A 95 8.65 -20.45 -11.85
N ALA A 96 7.91 -21.24 -12.63
CA ALA A 96 8.35 -22.55 -13.12
C ALA A 96 7.72 -22.92 -14.47
N GLY A 97 8.44 -23.71 -15.27
CA GLY A 97 7.86 -24.39 -16.44
C GLY A 97 6.93 -25.55 -16.04
N TYR A 98 7.20 -26.18 -14.90
CA TYR A 98 6.38 -27.28 -14.33
C TYR A 98 4.91 -26.87 -14.11
N ASP A 99 3.96 -27.74 -14.48
CA ASP A 99 2.52 -27.43 -14.56
C ASP A 99 1.59 -28.32 -13.71
N ARG A 100 2.15 -29.29 -12.99
CA ARG A 100 1.37 -30.20 -12.13
C ARG A 100 1.06 -29.57 -10.77
N ARG A 101 -0.17 -29.05 -10.65
CA ARG A 101 -0.76 -28.52 -9.42
C ARG A 101 -0.87 -29.58 -8.30
N VAL A 102 -0.86 -29.12 -7.05
CA VAL A 102 -1.15 -29.92 -5.85
C VAL A 102 -2.52 -29.51 -5.28
N GLU A 103 -3.35 -30.47 -4.89
CA GLU A 103 -4.67 -30.18 -4.29
C GLU A 103 -4.54 -29.50 -2.93
N LYS A 104 -5.42 -28.52 -2.64
CA LYS A 104 -5.45 -27.75 -1.38
C LYS A 104 -6.77 -27.99 -0.62
N PRO A 105 -7.03 -29.21 -0.09
CA PRO A 105 -8.34 -29.58 0.47
C PRO A 105 -8.78 -28.75 1.69
N SER A 106 -7.86 -28.01 2.31
CA SER A 106 -8.09 -27.03 3.38
C SER A 106 -8.94 -25.82 2.95
N GLN A 107 -8.94 -25.45 1.66
CA GLN A 107 -9.55 -24.21 1.17
C GLN A 107 -10.98 -24.39 0.62
N HIS A 108 -11.49 -25.63 0.63
CA HIS A 108 -12.91 -25.97 0.44
C HIS A 108 -13.61 -25.33 -0.78
N GLY A 109 -12.94 -25.27 -1.94
CA GLY A 109 -13.47 -24.67 -3.17
C GLY A 109 -13.04 -23.22 -3.43
N GLY A 110 -12.28 -22.61 -2.51
CA GLY A 110 -11.67 -21.29 -2.64
C GLY A 110 -10.25 -21.31 -3.21
N GLU A 111 -9.75 -22.46 -3.68
CA GLU A 111 -8.34 -22.65 -4.01
C GLU A 111 -7.87 -21.73 -5.15
N PHE A 112 -6.63 -21.22 -5.07
CA PHE A 112 -5.89 -20.61 -6.19
C PHE A 112 -4.51 -21.23 -6.39
N TRP A 113 -4.07 -21.32 -7.65
CA TRP A 113 -2.78 -21.86 -8.09
C TRP A 113 -2.01 -20.89 -8.98
N PHE A 114 -1.27 -19.96 -8.37
CA PHE A 114 -0.57 -18.91 -9.08
C PHE A 114 0.75 -19.41 -9.68
N ARG A 115 0.87 -19.30 -11.01
CA ARG A 115 2.10 -19.64 -11.74
C ARG A 115 2.48 -18.60 -12.78
N GLY A 116 3.77 -18.25 -12.76
CA GLY A 116 4.47 -17.54 -13.81
C GLY A 116 5.45 -18.44 -14.57
N ASP A 117 5.82 -18.04 -15.78
CA ASP A 117 6.88 -18.72 -16.54
C ASP A 117 8.22 -18.62 -15.83
N ALA A 118 9.10 -19.62 -16.00
CA ALA A 118 10.47 -19.61 -15.46
C ALA A 118 11.27 -18.31 -15.72
N GLN A 119 11.02 -17.63 -16.86
CA GLN A 119 11.65 -16.36 -17.20
C GLN A 119 11.21 -15.18 -16.33
N ASN A 120 10.04 -15.24 -15.67
CA ASN A 120 9.47 -14.15 -14.88
C ASN A 120 10.33 -13.83 -13.64
N ALA A 121 11.21 -14.73 -13.21
CA ALA A 121 12.23 -14.45 -12.20
C ALA A 121 13.12 -13.24 -12.55
N ARG A 122 13.33 -12.96 -13.85
CA ARG A 122 14.10 -11.79 -14.34
C ARG A 122 13.41 -10.45 -14.08
N ILE A 123 12.09 -10.45 -13.88
CA ILE A 123 11.30 -9.23 -13.62
C ILE A 123 11.74 -8.58 -12.31
N PHE A 124 12.04 -9.36 -11.28
CA PHE A 124 12.60 -8.87 -10.02
C PHE A 124 13.96 -8.19 -10.24
N ALA A 125 14.91 -8.86 -10.88
CA ALA A 125 16.23 -8.29 -11.17
C ALA A 125 16.14 -7.04 -12.07
N ALA A 126 15.27 -7.06 -13.09
CA ALA A 126 15.01 -5.90 -13.95
C ALA A 126 14.38 -4.73 -13.17
N GLY A 127 13.57 -5.02 -12.15
CA GLY A 127 12.95 -4.06 -11.25
C GLY A 127 13.82 -3.49 -10.13
N SER A 128 15.09 -3.91 -10.03
CA SER A 128 15.95 -3.66 -8.85
C SER A 128 15.37 -4.27 -7.57
N VAL A 129 15.14 -5.59 -7.60
CA VAL A 129 14.81 -6.44 -6.45
C VAL A 129 15.85 -7.56 -6.36
N GLU A 130 16.66 -7.56 -5.31
CA GLU A 130 17.78 -8.51 -5.16
C GLU A 130 17.46 -9.70 -4.25
N ALA A 131 16.38 -9.65 -3.46
CA ALA A 131 15.96 -10.77 -2.60
C ALA A 131 14.44 -10.93 -2.57
N VAL A 132 13.97 -12.18 -2.50
CA VAL A 132 12.54 -12.49 -2.38
C VAL A 132 12.23 -13.57 -1.36
N ASN A 133 11.18 -13.34 -0.57
CA ASN A 133 10.59 -14.34 0.30
C ASN A 133 9.77 -15.35 -0.51
N LEU A 134 9.93 -16.63 -0.16
CA LEU A 134 9.12 -17.75 -0.62
C LEU A 134 8.30 -18.39 0.52
N ALA A 135 8.51 -17.99 1.78
CA ALA A 135 7.69 -18.50 2.88
C ALA A 135 6.30 -17.86 2.84
N ASN A 136 5.42 -18.41 2.01
CA ASN A 136 4.03 -18.04 1.81
C ASN A 136 3.17 -19.28 1.45
N ASN A 137 1.85 -19.10 1.43
CA ASN A 137 0.85 -20.13 1.10
C ASN A 137 0.85 -20.60 -0.38
N HIS A 138 1.46 -19.83 -1.29
CA HIS A 138 1.44 -20.10 -2.73
C HIS A 138 2.70 -20.78 -3.28
N SER A 139 3.78 -20.87 -2.49
CA SER A 139 5.05 -21.44 -2.95
C SER A 139 5.04 -22.95 -3.16
N PHE A 140 3.98 -23.66 -2.73
CA PHE A 140 3.79 -25.10 -2.98
C PHE A 140 2.59 -25.42 -3.89
N ASP A 141 2.03 -24.43 -4.60
CA ASP A 141 0.91 -24.60 -5.54
C ASP A 141 1.16 -25.72 -6.57
N TYR A 142 2.42 -25.88 -6.98
CA TYR A 142 2.89 -26.90 -7.92
C TYR A 142 3.90 -27.86 -7.25
N GLY A 143 3.75 -28.04 -5.94
CA GLY A 143 4.53 -28.94 -5.10
C GLY A 143 6.00 -28.58 -4.96
N GLU A 144 6.76 -29.49 -4.34
CA GLU A 144 8.19 -29.30 -4.11
C GLU A 144 8.99 -29.08 -5.40
N GLU A 145 8.60 -29.70 -6.52
CA GLU A 145 9.30 -29.52 -7.80
C GLU A 145 9.08 -28.11 -8.36
N GLY A 146 7.86 -27.55 -8.23
CA GLY A 146 7.60 -26.15 -8.53
C GLY A 146 8.42 -25.19 -7.66
N LEU A 147 8.56 -25.47 -6.37
CA LEU A 147 9.41 -24.69 -5.46
C LEU A 147 10.90 -24.79 -5.82
N LYS A 148 11.43 -25.99 -6.04
CA LYS A 148 12.83 -26.24 -6.44
C LYS A 148 13.16 -25.53 -7.76
N GLU A 149 12.25 -25.59 -8.74
CA GLU A 149 12.44 -24.86 -10.00
C GLU A 149 12.39 -23.34 -9.78
N THR A 150 11.45 -22.84 -8.96
CA THR A 150 11.32 -21.42 -8.59
C THR A 150 12.60 -20.87 -7.96
N ILE A 151 13.15 -21.56 -6.96
CA ILE A 151 14.44 -21.23 -6.32
C ILE A 151 15.54 -21.13 -7.39
N SER A 152 15.69 -22.17 -8.21
CA SER A 152 16.74 -22.22 -9.23
C SER A 152 16.56 -21.18 -10.35
N ASN A 153 15.31 -20.81 -10.68
CA ASN A 153 15.00 -19.76 -11.65
C ASN A 153 15.33 -18.36 -11.10
N LEU A 154 15.07 -18.11 -9.81
CA LEU A 154 15.44 -16.87 -9.10
C LEU A 154 16.96 -16.73 -8.98
N GLU A 155 17.67 -17.77 -8.54
CA GLU A 155 19.14 -17.78 -8.47
C GLU A 155 19.77 -17.52 -9.84
N ARG A 156 19.25 -18.15 -10.91
CA ARG A 156 19.70 -17.91 -12.29
C ARG A 156 19.35 -16.52 -12.82
N ALA A 157 18.41 -15.80 -12.21
CA ALA A 157 18.14 -14.40 -12.49
C ALA A 157 18.98 -13.43 -11.65
N GLY A 158 19.80 -13.92 -10.70
CA GLY A 158 20.58 -13.09 -9.79
C GLY A 158 19.80 -12.57 -8.59
N VAL A 159 18.62 -13.15 -8.31
CA VAL A 159 17.74 -12.80 -7.19
C VAL A 159 17.90 -13.86 -6.09
N ALA A 160 18.06 -13.45 -4.83
CA ALA A 160 18.29 -14.36 -3.72
C ALA A 160 16.96 -14.85 -3.09
N PRO A 161 16.56 -16.12 -3.27
CA PRO A 161 15.39 -16.67 -2.60
C PRO A 161 15.68 -17.03 -1.13
N PHE A 162 14.76 -16.69 -0.23
CA PHE A 162 14.79 -17.11 1.17
C PHE A 162 13.37 -17.47 1.67
N GLY A 163 13.28 -18.11 2.84
CA GLY A 163 12.05 -18.74 3.31
C GLY A 163 11.97 -20.22 2.91
N CYS A 164 10.90 -20.92 3.31
CA CYS A 164 10.71 -22.36 3.08
C CYS A 164 11.91 -23.24 3.53
N GLY A 165 12.56 -22.88 4.64
CA GLY A 165 13.75 -23.57 5.14
C GLY A 165 15.08 -23.11 4.52
N VAL A 166 15.06 -22.20 3.55
CA VAL A 166 16.24 -21.50 3.02
C VAL A 166 16.44 -20.19 3.76
N SER A 167 17.69 -19.89 4.14
CA SER A 167 18.09 -18.59 4.67
C SER A 167 19.21 -18.00 3.81
N GLN A 168 19.28 -16.67 3.73
CA GLN A 168 20.26 -15.97 2.91
C GLN A 168 21.10 -15.00 3.74
N ILE A 169 22.33 -14.75 3.30
CA ILE A 169 23.16 -13.66 3.80
C ILE A 169 23.68 -12.86 2.60
N LEU A 170 23.25 -11.61 2.49
CA LEU A 170 23.71 -10.69 1.46
C LEU A 170 24.72 -9.70 2.04
N ILE A 171 25.75 -9.37 1.27
CA ILE A 171 26.75 -8.37 1.68
C ILE A 171 26.50 -7.08 0.91
N ARG A 172 26.37 -5.96 1.64
CA ARG A 172 26.21 -4.60 1.09
C ARG A 172 27.08 -3.62 1.86
N LYS A 173 27.92 -2.86 1.15
CA LYS A 173 28.98 -1.99 1.71
C LYS A 173 29.80 -2.66 2.84
N GLY A 174 29.97 -3.99 2.79
CA GLY A 174 30.65 -4.80 3.81
C GLY A 174 29.77 -5.36 4.94
N VAL A 175 28.58 -4.80 5.17
CA VAL A 175 27.60 -5.27 6.16
C VAL A 175 26.95 -6.56 5.68
N ARG A 176 26.87 -7.58 6.55
CA ARG A 176 26.19 -8.86 6.29
C ARG A 176 24.74 -8.80 6.77
N ILE A 177 23.80 -8.90 5.84
CA ILE A 177 22.36 -8.82 6.06
C ILE A 177 21.79 -10.23 5.96
N GLY A 178 21.37 -10.80 7.09
CA GLY A 178 20.72 -12.10 7.17
C GLY A 178 19.22 -12.01 6.92
N LEU A 179 18.68 -12.89 6.09
CA LEU A 179 17.26 -12.95 5.72
C LEU A 179 16.64 -14.29 6.15
N LEU A 180 15.53 -14.22 6.89
CA LEU A 180 14.75 -15.36 7.39
C LEU A 180 13.27 -15.15 7.05
N GLY A 181 12.52 -16.22 6.74
CA GLY A 181 11.11 -16.11 6.34
C GLY A 181 10.24 -17.28 6.77
N TYR A 182 9.02 -16.98 7.24
CA TYR A 182 8.07 -17.95 7.80
C TYR A 182 6.64 -17.73 7.29
N CYS A 183 5.92 -18.83 7.01
CA CYS A 183 4.49 -18.81 6.68
C CYS A 183 3.70 -19.34 7.88
N VAL A 184 2.85 -18.51 8.48
CA VAL A 184 2.08 -18.87 9.69
C VAL A 184 0.83 -19.70 9.35
N MET A 185 0.46 -19.77 8.07
CA MET A 185 -0.62 -20.63 7.57
C MET A 185 -0.14 -22.03 7.19
N GLY A 186 1.19 -22.24 7.10
CA GLY A 186 1.77 -23.43 6.47
C GLY A 186 1.75 -23.36 4.93
N PRO A 187 2.51 -24.25 4.26
CA PRO A 187 2.76 -24.17 2.81
C PRO A 187 1.53 -24.40 1.90
N LEU A 188 0.39 -24.86 2.42
CA LEU A 188 -0.89 -25.05 1.71
C LEU A 188 -2.09 -24.65 2.61
N GLU A 189 -1.88 -23.71 3.53
CA GLU A 189 -2.93 -23.22 4.47
C GLU A 189 -3.51 -24.32 5.37
N GLN A 190 -2.69 -25.29 5.77
CA GLN A 190 -3.06 -26.36 6.69
C GLN A 190 -2.91 -25.98 8.19
N GLY A 191 -2.43 -24.76 8.48
CA GLY A 191 -2.03 -24.30 9.80
C GLY A 191 -0.60 -24.70 10.18
N VAL A 192 -0.15 -24.19 11.34
CA VAL A 192 1.16 -24.50 11.94
C VAL A 192 1.01 -24.80 13.42
N ASP A 193 1.96 -25.55 13.99
CA ASP A 193 2.15 -25.62 15.44
C ASP A 193 2.93 -24.37 15.89
N GLU A 194 2.27 -23.47 16.64
CA GLU A 194 2.91 -22.22 17.11
C GLU A 194 4.11 -22.46 18.04
N GLY A 195 4.11 -23.54 18.84
CA GLY A 195 5.22 -23.85 19.74
C GLY A 195 6.45 -24.35 18.97
N ALA A 196 6.22 -25.15 17.92
CA ALA A 196 7.28 -25.55 17.00
C ALA A 196 7.82 -24.36 16.18
N LEU A 197 6.94 -23.47 15.73
CA LEU A 197 7.31 -22.25 15.00
C LEU A 197 8.13 -21.28 15.88
N ASP A 198 7.71 -21.02 17.11
CA ASP A 198 8.46 -20.20 18.07
C ASP A 198 9.88 -20.76 18.32
N ALA A 199 9.98 -22.07 18.52
CA ALA A 199 11.26 -22.75 18.71
C ALA A 199 12.16 -22.66 17.47
N GLN A 200 11.58 -22.78 16.27
CA GLN A 200 12.30 -22.60 15.00
C GLN A 200 12.82 -21.17 14.87
N ILE A 201 11.96 -20.16 15.02
CA ILE A 201 12.32 -18.73 14.91
C ILE A 201 13.48 -18.38 15.86
N ALA A 202 13.40 -18.82 17.12
CA ALA A 202 14.44 -18.55 18.11
C ALA A 202 15.79 -19.22 17.76
N SER A 203 15.75 -20.47 17.28
CA SER A 203 16.93 -21.21 16.83
C SER A 203 17.59 -20.55 15.61
N ASP A 204 16.78 -20.21 14.60
CA ASP A 204 17.24 -19.63 13.35
C ASP A 204 17.82 -18.23 13.55
N LEU A 205 17.20 -17.40 14.39
CA LEU A 205 17.73 -16.08 14.78
C LEU A 205 19.07 -16.19 15.51
N ALA A 206 19.21 -17.12 16.47
CA ALA A 206 20.48 -17.35 17.16
C ALA A 206 21.60 -17.82 16.20
N SER A 207 21.27 -18.74 15.28
CA SER A 207 22.18 -19.24 14.24
C SER A 207 22.59 -18.16 13.23
N MET A 208 21.66 -17.26 12.89
CA MET A 208 21.89 -16.15 11.96
C MET A 208 22.70 -15.02 12.60
N ARG A 209 22.46 -14.69 13.89
CA ARG A 209 23.18 -13.63 14.61
C ARG A 209 24.67 -13.91 14.77
N ALA A 210 25.08 -15.17 14.77
CA ALA A 210 26.50 -15.54 14.73
C ALA A 210 27.21 -15.23 13.38
N LYS A 211 26.44 -14.91 12.32
CA LYS A 211 26.91 -14.82 10.92
C LYS A 211 26.58 -13.48 10.25
N ALA A 212 25.54 -12.78 10.72
CA ALA A 212 25.03 -11.54 10.15
C ALA A 212 25.13 -10.36 11.13
N ASP A 213 25.43 -9.18 10.60
CA ASP A 213 25.50 -7.91 11.35
C ASP A 213 24.11 -7.32 11.55
N LEU A 214 23.19 -7.57 10.61
CA LEU A 214 21.79 -7.17 10.63
C LEU A 214 20.91 -8.37 10.27
N ILE A 215 19.76 -8.56 10.94
CA ILE A 215 18.81 -9.63 10.59
C ILE A 215 17.42 -9.08 10.26
N ILE A 216 16.89 -9.46 9.10
CA ILE A 216 15.53 -9.16 8.67
C ILE A 216 14.72 -10.45 8.72
N VAL A 217 13.57 -10.40 9.40
CA VAL A 217 12.60 -11.49 9.43
C VAL A 217 11.37 -11.08 8.63
N THR A 218 10.90 -11.93 7.74
CA THR A 218 9.62 -11.76 7.05
C THR A 218 8.61 -12.81 7.50
N PHE A 219 7.34 -12.43 7.53
CA PHE A 219 6.23 -13.31 7.85
C PHE A 219 5.11 -13.16 6.82
N HIS A 220 4.52 -14.27 6.45
CA HIS A 220 3.28 -14.34 5.70
C HIS A 220 2.18 -14.85 6.65
N TRP A 221 1.27 -13.96 7.06
CA TRP A 221 0.49 -14.08 8.31
C TRP A 221 -0.79 -13.22 8.37
N GLY A 222 -1.62 -13.43 9.40
CA GLY A 222 -2.80 -12.59 9.63
C GLY A 222 -4.03 -13.07 8.85
N VAL A 223 -4.87 -12.13 8.42
CA VAL A 223 -6.15 -12.39 7.76
C VAL A 223 -6.27 -11.49 6.53
N GLU A 224 -6.65 -12.08 5.38
CA GLU A 224 -6.93 -11.32 4.16
C GLU A 224 -7.90 -10.16 4.41
N LYS A 225 -7.53 -8.98 3.89
CA LYS A 225 -8.35 -7.77 3.82
C LYS A 225 -8.74 -7.16 5.17
N ASP A 226 -8.18 -7.67 6.28
CA ASP A 226 -8.22 -6.97 7.57
C ASP A 226 -7.12 -5.91 7.63
N TYR A 227 -7.51 -4.67 7.94
CA TYR A 227 -6.60 -3.54 8.10
C TYR A 227 -5.95 -3.49 9.49
N GLN A 228 -6.36 -4.38 10.41
CA GLN A 228 -5.79 -4.47 11.76
C GLN A 228 -4.95 -5.76 11.93
N PRO A 229 -3.76 -5.67 12.57
CA PRO A 229 -2.93 -6.83 12.81
C PRO A 229 -3.48 -7.66 13.97
N THR A 230 -3.61 -8.97 13.78
CA THR A 230 -4.10 -9.89 14.81
C THR A 230 -3.17 -9.95 16.02
N GLU A 231 -3.69 -10.45 17.16
CA GLU A 231 -2.85 -10.68 18.35
C GLU A 231 -1.68 -11.63 18.07
N GLN A 232 -1.88 -12.61 17.18
CA GLN A 232 -0.84 -13.55 16.75
C GLN A 232 0.27 -12.85 15.94
N GLN A 233 -0.09 -11.97 14.99
CA GLN A 233 0.88 -11.14 14.27
C GLN A 233 1.69 -10.26 15.24
N GLN A 234 1.01 -9.59 16.18
CA GLN A 234 1.67 -8.75 17.18
C GLN A 234 2.58 -9.55 18.11
N ARG A 235 2.17 -10.76 18.53
CA ARG A 235 2.96 -11.69 19.33
C ARG A 235 4.23 -12.10 18.59
N LEU A 236 4.10 -12.64 17.38
CA LEU A 236 5.22 -13.16 16.58
C LEU A 236 6.20 -12.06 16.18
N GLY A 237 5.70 -10.89 15.78
CA GLY A 237 6.53 -9.73 15.44
C GLY A 237 7.41 -9.28 16.62
N ARG A 238 6.81 -9.12 17.81
CA ARG A 238 7.56 -8.76 19.02
C ARG A 238 8.50 -9.88 19.48
N PHE A 239 8.08 -11.14 19.36
CA PHE A 239 8.91 -12.32 19.68
C PHE A 239 10.18 -12.38 18.80
N ALA A 240 10.06 -12.11 17.50
CA ALA A 240 11.21 -12.05 16.61
C ALA A 240 12.19 -10.92 16.99
N VAL A 241 11.68 -9.73 17.34
CA VAL A 241 12.51 -8.62 17.86
C VAL A 241 13.20 -9.01 19.17
N ASP A 242 12.52 -9.69 20.07
CA ASP A 242 13.07 -10.15 21.36
C ASP A 242 14.18 -11.20 21.20
N HIS A 243 14.15 -11.98 20.11
CA HIS A 243 15.22 -12.91 19.73
C HIS A 243 16.26 -12.28 18.78
N GLY A 244 16.18 -10.97 18.55
CA GLY A 244 17.20 -10.20 17.84
C GLY A 244 16.98 -10.04 16.34
N ALA A 245 15.74 -9.86 15.87
CA ALA A 245 15.47 -9.24 14.57
C ALA A 245 15.74 -7.72 14.62
N ASP A 246 16.33 -7.16 13.56
CA ASP A 246 16.57 -5.71 13.38
C ASP A 246 15.47 -5.00 12.57
N LEU A 247 14.66 -5.78 11.85
CA LEU A 247 13.48 -5.37 11.09
C LEU A 247 12.56 -6.58 10.93
N VAL A 248 11.25 -6.38 11.09
CA VAL A 248 10.23 -7.39 10.79
C VAL A 248 9.33 -6.88 9.68
N LEU A 249 9.13 -7.71 8.65
CA LEU A 249 8.30 -7.45 7.48
C LEU A 249 7.11 -8.42 7.45
N GLY A 250 6.00 -7.98 6.87
CA GLY A 250 4.72 -8.68 6.92
C GLY A 250 3.98 -8.64 5.58
N HIS A 251 3.35 -9.76 5.27
CA HIS A 251 2.73 -10.12 4.00
C HIS A 251 1.49 -10.99 4.26
N HIS A 252 0.63 -11.21 3.24
CA HIS A 252 -0.66 -11.96 3.25
C HIS A 252 -1.95 -11.13 3.36
N PRO A 253 -2.09 -10.08 4.19
CA PRO A 253 -3.38 -9.39 4.30
C PRO A 253 -3.88 -8.72 3.01
N HIS A 254 -3.06 -8.59 1.95
CA HIS A 254 -3.38 -7.92 0.67
C HIS A 254 -3.85 -6.45 0.81
N VAL A 255 -3.75 -5.88 2.00
CA VAL A 255 -4.01 -4.47 2.34
C VAL A 255 -2.90 -3.95 3.24
N LEU A 256 -2.71 -2.63 3.29
CA LEU A 256 -1.76 -2.01 4.22
C LEU A 256 -2.23 -2.18 5.68
N GLN A 257 -1.33 -2.65 6.54
CA GLN A 257 -1.51 -2.65 8.00
C GLN A 257 -0.48 -1.71 8.65
N PRO A 258 -0.69 -1.28 9.91
CA PRO A 258 0.20 -0.34 10.60
C PRO A 258 1.66 -0.81 10.71
N VAL A 259 2.55 0.16 10.93
CA VAL A 259 3.94 -0.09 11.35
C VAL A 259 4.06 0.20 12.84
N GLU A 260 4.44 -0.81 13.62
CA GLU A 260 4.81 -0.65 15.04
C GLU A 260 6.31 -0.39 15.17
N VAL A 261 6.71 0.38 16.19
CA VAL A 261 8.11 0.48 16.62
C VAL A 261 8.23 -0.15 18.01
N TYR A 262 8.75 -1.37 18.06
CA TYR A 262 8.93 -2.14 19.29
C TYR A 262 10.41 -2.20 19.65
N LYS A 263 10.78 -1.72 20.85
CA LYS A 263 12.19 -1.65 21.33
C LYS A 263 13.15 -0.93 20.35
N GLY A 264 12.64 -0.02 19.53
CA GLY A 264 13.41 0.71 18.52
C GLY A 264 13.66 -0.06 17.21
N VAL A 265 12.95 -1.18 17.00
CA VAL A 265 12.90 -1.95 15.75
C VAL A 265 11.51 -1.78 15.13
N SER A 266 11.45 -1.60 13.80
CA SER A 266 10.18 -1.55 13.07
C SER A 266 9.62 -2.95 12.82
N ILE A 267 8.31 -3.08 13.04
CA ILE A 267 7.49 -4.24 12.66
C ILE A 267 6.44 -3.71 11.68
N VAL A 268 6.58 -4.06 10.41
CA VAL A 268 5.62 -3.74 9.35
C VAL A 268 4.65 -4.92 9.25
N TYR A 269 3.39 -4.76 9.66
CA TYR A 269 2.48 -5.91 9.73
C TYR A 269 1.96 -6.38 8.36
N SER A 270 1.79 -5.47 7.40
CA SER A 270 1.49 -5.80 6.00
C SER A 270 1.91 -4.67 5.07
N LEU A 271 2.58 -5.03 3.98
CA LEU A 271 2.92 -4.13 2.87
C LEU A 271 1.82 -4.03 1.80
N GLY A 272 0.80 -4.89 1.85
CA GLY A 272 -0.26 -5.01 0.85
C GLY A 272 0.23 -5.63 -0.47
N ASP A 273 -0.62 -5.60 -1.50
CA ASP A 273 -0.27 -6.06 -2.85
C ASP A 273 0.78 -5.17 -3.52
N PHE A 274 1.66 -5.73 -4.36
CA PHE A 274 2.59 -4.94 -5.19
C PHE A 274 2.46 -5.32 -6.66
N VAL A 275 3.33 -6.17 -7.24
CA VAL A 275 3.10 -6.68 -8.61
C VAL A 275 2.13 -7.86 -8.56
N TYR A 276 0.83 -7.57 -8.43
CA TYR A 276 -0.14 -8.58 -8.02
C TYR A 276 -0.93 -9.20 -9.18
N GLY A 277 -0.41 -10.28 -9.76
CA GLY A 277 -1.10 -11.17 -10.71
C GLY A 277 -2.31 -11.96 -10.17
N GLY A 278 -2.54 -11.95 -8.85
CA GLY A 278 -3.66 -12.63 -8.19
C GLY A 278 -5.03 -12.00 -8.45
N SER A 279 -5.09 -10.78 -8.99
CA SER A 279 -6.34 -10.18 -9.47
C SER A 279 -6.12 -9.25 -10.67
N SER A 280 -7.06 -9.30 -11.61
CA SER A 280 -7.18 -8.31 -12.70
C SER A 280 -7.81 -6.99 -12.24
N ARG A 281 -8.50 -6.99 -11.09
CA ARG A 281 -9.13 -5.80 -10.49
C ARG A 281 -8.91 -5.84 -8.99
N VAL A 282 -7.85 -5.17 -8.55
CA VAL A 282 -7.47 -5.14 -7.13
C VAL A 282 -8.45 -4.23 -6.37
N GLY A 283 -8.94 -4.72 -5.22
CA GLY A 283 -10.03 -4.08 -4.47
C GLY A 283 -9.57 -2.82 -3.73
N ASP A 284 -8.59 -2.97 -2.83
CA ASP A 284 -7.77 -1.86 -2.35
C ASP A 284 -6.47 -1.84 -3.16
N ARG A 285 -6.14 -0.68 -3.72
CA ARG A 285 -4.96 -0.50 -4.56
C ARG A 285 -3.79 0.10 -3.78
N ALA A 286 -4.00 0.49 -2.53
CA ALA A 286 -3.01 1.14 -1.70
C ALA A 286 -1.90 0.17 -1.30
N THR A 287 -0.65 0.57 -1.52
CA THR A 287 0.55 -0.18 -1.17
C THR A 287 1.69 0.78 -0.83
N MET A 288 2.86 0.28 -0.46
CA MET A 288 4.02 1.14 -0.17
C MET A 288 5.35 0.47 -0.48
N ILE A 289 6.37 1.31 -0.68
CA ILE A 289 7.77 0.92 -0.46
C ILE A 289 8.12 1.38 0.95
N PHE A 290 8.39 0.44 1.85
CA PHE A 290 8.92 0.74 3.17
C PHE A 290 10.45 0.79 3.10
N GLN A 291 11.04 1.98 3.24
CA GLN A 291 12.49 2.14 3.27
C GLN A 291 12.97 2.26 4.71
N GLN A 292 13.98 1.47 5.06
CA GLN A 292 14.67 1.52 6.36
C GLN A 292 16.16 1.74 6.12
N THR A 293 16.69 2.82 6.67
CA THR A 293 18.13 3.09 6.71
C THR A 293 18.69 2.70 8.06
N PHE A 294 19.88 2.09 8.04
CA PHE A 294 20.64 1.63 9.20
C PHE A 294 22.03 2.26 9.16
N ASP A 295 22.39 2.98 10.23
CA ASP A 295 23.67 3.68 10.34
C ASP A 295 24.62 2.87 11.22
N PHE A 296 25.82 2.60 10.71
CA PHE A 296 26.86 1.81 11.35
C PHE A 296 28.15 2.60 11.54
N THR A 297 28.90 2.27 12.59
CA THR A 297 30.22 2.86 12.87
C THR A 297 31.29 1.81 13.17
N GLY A 298 32.51 2.09 12.68
CA GLY A 298 33.71 1.33 13.00
C GLY A 298 33.82 -0.03 12.29
N ALA A 299 34.99 -0.65 12.39
CA ALA A 299 35.35 -1.85 11.63
C ALA A 299 34.53 -3.11 11.96
N GLY A 300 33.71 -3.09 13.01
CA GLY A 300 32.81 -4.17 13.39
C GLY A 300 31.33 -3.89 13.10
N PHE A 301 31.02 -2.89 12.26
CA PHE A 301 29.66 -2.45 11.91
C PHE A 301 28.74 -2.35 13.14
N ARG A 302 29.15 -1.55 14.14
CA ARG A 302 28.28 -1.29 15.29
C ARG A 302 27.13 -0.40 14.85
N LEU A 303 25.90 -0.91 14.92
CA LEU A 303 24.70 -0.13 14.63
C LEU A 303 24.55 1.02 15.64
N THR A 304 24.32 2.22 15.12
CA THR A 304 24.20 3.49 15.87
C THR A 304 22.91 4.25 15.57
N GLY A 305 22.30 4.03 14.40
CA GLY A 305 21.10 4.73 13.97
C GLY A 305 20.15 3.86 13.16
N ARG A 306 18.86 4.21 13.22
CA ARG A 306 17.78 3.64 12.40
C ARG A 306 16.84 4.78 12.02
N SER A 307 16.48 4.90 10.75
CA SER A 307 15.45 5.81 10.27
C SER A 307 14.61 5.16 9.16
N SER A 308 13.29 5.35 9.18
CA SER A 308 12.38 4.76 8.20
C SER A 308 11.51 5.80 7.49
N HIS A 309 11.15 5.46 6.26
CA HIS A 309 10.32 6.28 5.39
C HIS A 309 9.35 5.38 4.62
N GLN A 310 8.06 5.68 4.70
CA GLN A 310 7.02 5.00 3.91
C GLN A 310 6.78 5.81 2.65
N ILE A 311 7.04 5.23 1.47
CA ILE A 311 6.73 5.84 0.17
C ILE A 311 5.39 5.26 -0.31
N PRO A 312 4.29 6.02 -0.25
CA PRO A 312 3.00 5.51 -0.68
C PRO A 312 3.02 5.19 -2.17
N CYS A 313 2.38 4.08 -2.53
CA CYS A 313 2.33 3.52 -3.88
C CYS A 313 0.89 3.07 -4.20
N PHE A 314 0.62 2.82 -5.48
CA PHE A 314 -0.56 2.09 -5.91
C PHE A 314 -0.15 0.90 -6.77
N VAL A 315 -0.85 -0.23 -6.63
CA VAL A 315 -0.66 -1.43 -7.47
C VAL A 315 -0.82 -1.13 -8.97
N HIS A 316 -1.75 -0.23 -9.31
CA HIS A 316 -1.96 0.33 -10.64
C HIS A 316 -2.68 1.69 -10.54
N GLU A 317 -2.61 2.52 -11.58
CA GLU A 317 -3.10 3.92 -11.54
C GLU A 317 -4.62 4.05 -11.37
N ASP A 318 -5.41 3.34 -12.17
CA ASP A 318 -6.87 3.22 -12.03
C ASP A 318 -7.42 2.03 -12.85
N GLY A 319 -8.71 1.72 -12.70
CA GLY A 319 -9.43 0.80 -13.58
C GLY A 319 -9.07 -0.67 -13.42
N TRP A 320 -8.41 -1.25 -14.44
CA TRP A 320 -7.92 -2.63 -14.41
C TRP A 320 -6.44 -2.66 -14.06
N ASN A 321 -5.99 -3.77 -13.47
CA ASN A 321 -4.59 -3.97 -13.11
C ASN A 321 -3.73 -4.05 -14.39
N ASP A 322 -2.78 -3.13 -14.53
CA ASP A 322 -1.78 -3.14 -15.60
C ASP A 322 -0.47 -3.82 -15.16
N TYR A 323 -0.47 -4.40 -13.94
CA TYR A 323 0.61 -5.13 -13.30
C TYR A 323 1.90 -4.32 -13.11
N ARG A 324 1.75 -3.02 -12.91
CA ARG A 324 2.87 -2.09 -12.76
C ARG A 324 2.59 -1.13 -11.61
N PRO A 325 3.13 -1.41 -10.41
CA PRO A 325 3.10 -0.49 -9.30
C PRO A 325 3.67 0.86 -9.70
N ILE A 326 2.97 1.90 -9.28
CA ILE A 326 3.39 3.28 -9.43
C ILE A 326 3.60 3.88 -8.05
N LEU A 327 4.55 4.81 -7.94
CA LEU A 327 4.54 5.74 -6.82
C LEU A 327 3.16 6.42 -6.76
N ALA A 328 2.60 6.57 -5.57
CA ALA A 328 1.39 7.38 -5.33
C ALA A 328 1.80 8.85 -5.37
N SER A 329 2.20 9.26 -6.57
CA SER A 329 2.64 10.60 -6.87
C SER A 329 1.47 11.56 -6.75
N ARG A 330 1.76 12.75 -6.23
CA ARG A 330 1.05 13.96 -6.67
C ARG A 330 1.22 13.98 -8.20
N PRO A 331 0.14 13.84 -8.99
CA PRO A 331 0.24 13.31 -10.35
C PRO A 331 1.15 14.16 -11.23
N SER A 332 2.20 13.54 -11.77
CA SER A 332 3.10 14.13 -12.77
C SER A 332 2.43 14.18 -14.15
N GLY A 333 1.32 14.90 -14.22
CA GLY A 333 0.59 15.28 -15.42
C GLY A 333 0.48 16.80 -15.47
N SER A 334 1.60 17.49 -15.64
CA SER A 334 1.66 18.95 -15.81
C SER A 334 2.57 19.30 -16.97
N PRO A 335 2.04 19.79 -18.11
CA PRO A 335 2.85 20.55 -19.04
C PRO A 335 3.26 21.87 -18.34
N ASN A 336 4.51 21.91 -17.90
CA ASN A 336 5.11 22.95 -17.04
C ASN A 336 4.52 23.04 -15.63
N VAL A 337 5.42 23.21 -14.65
CA VAL A 337 5.04 23.62 -13.30
C VAL A 337 4.64 25.08 -13.34
N VAL A 338 3.34 25.33 -13.18
CA VAL A 338 2.80 26.63 -12.78
C VAL A 338 2.21 26.44 -11.40
N GLU A 339 2.63 27.23 -10.42
CA GLU A 339 2.02 27.16 -9.09
C GLU A 339 0.52 27.49 -9.17
N PRO A 340 -0.35 26.82 -8.38
CA PRO A 340 -1.78 27.02 -8.46
C PRO A 340 -2.17 28.42 -8.00
N THR A 341 -2.37 29.32 -8.97
CA THR A 341 -3.14 30.53 -8.75
C THR A 341 -4.60 30.18 -8.39
N PRO A 342 -5.39 31.11 -7.83
CA PRO A 342 -6.81 30.90 -7.47
C PRO A 342 -7.78 30.51 -8.63
N SER A 343 -7.26 30.12 -9.80
CA SER A 343 -7.94 29.91 -11.08
C SER A 343 -8.52 28.50 -11.30
N ASP A 344 -8.25 27.53 -10.42
CA ASP A 344 -8.75 26.14 -10.56
C ASP A 344 -10.24 25.97 -10.22
N PHE A 345 -10.80 26.94 -9.50
CA PHE A 345 -12.18 26.95 -9.06
C PHE A 345 -13.08 27.58 -10.13
N VAL A 346 -14.20 26.92 -10.41
CA VAL A 346 -15.25 27.42 -11.30
C VAL A 346 -16.51 27.70 -10.49
N ARG A 347 -17.17 28.82 -10.78
CA ARG A 347 -18.40 29.25 -10.09
C ARG A 347 -19.59 28.53 -10.70
N LEU A 348 -20.30 27.73 -9.91
CA LEU A 348 -21.25 26.73 -10.44
C LEU A 348 -22.46 27.33 -11.14
N ASP A 349 -22.90 28.52 -10.73
CA ASP A 349 -23.97 29.29 -11.39
C ASP A 349 -23.65 29.58 -12.87
N THR A 350 -22.36 29.78 -13.20
CA THR A 350 -21.90 30.02 -14.56
C THR A 350 -21.44 28.75 -15.28
N TYR A 351 -20.88 27.79 -14.55
CA TYR A 351 -20.25 26.61 -15.15
C TYR A 351 -21.22 25.43 -15.36
N VAL A 352 -22.22 25.30 -14.49
CA VAL A 352 -23.26 24.27 -14.57
C VAL A 352 -24.64 24.91 -14.31
N PRO A 353 -25.09 25.88 -15.14
CA PRO A 353 -26.29 26.69 -14.89
C PRO A 353 -27.61 25.89 -14.78
N SER A 354 -27.60 24.60 -15.11
CA SER A 354 -28.70 23.68 -14.90
C SER A 354 -28.94 23.30 -13.43
N VAL A 355 -27.93 23.39 -12.54
CA VAL A 355 -28.13 23.12 -11.11
C VAL A 355 -28.79 24.30 -10.40
N VAL A 356 -29.51 24.04 -9.31
CA VAL A 356 -30.00 25.06 -8.39
C VAL A 356 -29.02 25.18 -7.23
N LEU A 357 -28.74 26.41 -6.77
CA LEU A 357 -27.86 26.67 -5.64
C LEU A 357 -28.70 27.16 -4.46
N ASP A 358 -28.52 26.53 -3.30
CA ASP A 358 -29.26 26.79 -2.06
C ASP A 358 -28.30 26.63 -0.88
N LEU A 359 -27.25 27.46 -0.84
CA LEU A 359 -26.12 27.30 0.08
C LEU A 359 -26.53 27.52 1.54
N ARG A 360 -26.80 26.43 2.27
CA ARG A 360 -27.39 26.46 3.62
C ARG A 360 -26.51 27.11 4.67
N TYR A 361 -25.19 27.07 4.49
CA TYR A 361 -24.24 27.80 5.36
C TYR A 361 -24.09 29.30 5.02
N ALA A 362 -24.69 29.80 3.95
CA ALA A 362 -24.78 31.24 3.64
C ALA A 362 -25.99 31.93 4.30
N THR A 363 -26.88 31.16 4.94
CA THR A 363 -28.06 31.61 5.70
C THR A 363 -28.03 31.05 7.12
N ASP A 364 -29.11 31.22 7.87
CA ASP A 364 -29.43 30.56 9.13
C ASP A 364 -30.27 29.28 8.95
N ALA A 365 -30.55 28.88 7.70
CA ALA A 365 -31.33 27.68 7.35
C ALA A 365 -30.48 26.39 7.34
N ASN A 366 -29.66 26.21 8.37
CA ASN A 366 -28.82 25.04 8.64
C ASN A 366 -28.99 24.58 10.10
N ALA A 367 -28.47 23.40 10.45
CA ALA A 367 -28.66 22.80 11.79
C ALA A 367 -28.10 23.62 12.96
N TYR A 368 -27.25 24.61 12.70
CA TYR A 368 -26.64 25.48 13.72
C TYR A 368 -27.33 26.83 13.87
N HIS A 369 -28.33 27.13 13.02
CA HIS A 369 -29.00 28.44 12.93
C HIS A 369 -28.04 29.64 12.84
N HIS A 370 -26.87 29.42 12.20
CA HIS A 370 -25.79 30.41 12.14
C HIS A 370 -25.24 30.55 10.72
N ARG A 371 -24.92 31.79 10.33
CA ARG A 371 -24.34 32.08 9.02
C ARG A 371 -22.82 31.91 9.04
N PHE A 372 -22.32 30.97 8.24
CA PHE A 372 -20.90 30.71 8.12
C PHE A 372 -20.26 31.38 6.90
N TYR A 373 -20.93 31.38 5.74
CA TYR A 373 -20.45 32.04 4.52
C TYR A 373 -20.84 33.52 4.46
N GLN A 374 -19.88 34.35 4.04
CA GLN A 374 -20.12 35.78 3.85
C GLN A 374 -20.96 36.05 2.60
N ARG A 375 -20.84 35.21 1.56
CA ARG A 375 -21.58 35.33 0.29
C ARG A 375 -22.09 33.96 -0.16
N PRO A 376 -23.24 33.89 -0.86
CA PRO A 376 -23.77 32.63 -1.40
C PRO A 376 -23.08 32.27 -2.74
N LEU A 377 -21.75 32.23 -2.78
CA LEU A 377 -21.00 31.87 -3.99
C LEU A 377 -20.59 30.40 -3.94
N CYS A 378 -21.14 29.59 -4.85
CA CYS A 378 -20.84 28.17 -4.93
C CYS A 378 -19.68 27.90 -5.90
N TYR A 379 -18.64 27.23 -5.42
CA TYR A 379 -17.48 26.85 -6.22
C TYR A 379 -17.17 25.37 -6.08
N LEU A 380 -16.66 24.78 -7.16
CA LEU A 380 -15.93 23.52 -7.17
C LEU A 380 -14.66 23.68 -7.99
N ARG A 381 -13.67 22.82 -7.77
CA ARG A 381 -12.58 22.63 -8.73
C ARG A 381 -13.15 22.09 -10.04
N ARG A 382 -12.60 22.54 -11.17
CA ARG A 382 -13.08 22.19 -12.51
C ARG A 382 -13.40 20.69 -12.70
N PRO A 383 -12.55 19.72 -12.32
CA PRO A 383 -12.88 18.30 -12.52
C PRO A 383 -14.09 17.78 -11.74
N ALA A 384 -14.38 18.34 -10.56
CA ALA A 384 -15.59 18.02 -9.81
C ALA A 384 -16.82 18.70 -10.46
N ALA A 385 -16.66 19.93 -10.94
CA ALA A 385 -17.72 20.63 -11.66
C ALA A 385 -18.07 19.97 -13.02
N ASP A 386 -17.09 19.42 -13.73
CA ASP A 386 -17.30 18.67 -14.97
C ASP A 386 -18.09 17.39 -14.74
N ARG A 387 -17.85 16.68 -13.63
CA ARG A 387 -18.68 15.54 -13.20
C ARG A 387 -20.08 15.98 -12.80
N LEU A 388 -20.21 17.09 -12.07
CA LEU A 388 -21.53 17.64 -11.72
C LEU A 388 -22.35 18.00 -12.97
N ARG A 389 -21.70 18.43 -14.06
CA ARG A 389 -22.35 18.65 -15.36
C ARG A 389 -22.87 17.34 -15.97
N VAL A 390 -22.16 16.23 -15.82
CA VAL A 390 -22.62 14.89 -16.23
C VAL A 390 -23.81 14.43 -15.37
N ALA A 391 -23.71 14.58 -14.05
CA ALA A 391 -24.80 14.25 -13.11
C ALA A 391 -26.07 15.09 -13.37
N ALA A 392 -25.91 16.39 -13.62
CA ALA A 392 -27.03 17.28 -13.95
C ALA A 392 -27.69 16.90 -15.29
N ALA A 393 -26.91 16.47 -16.28
CA ALA A 393 -27.43 15.96 -17.55
C ALA A 393 -28.16 14.61 -17.37
N ALA A 394 -27.69 13.73 -16.48
CA ALA A 394 -28.39 12.49 -16.13
C ALA A 394 -29.72 12.76 -15.42
N ALA A 395 -29.74 13.62 -14.40
CA ALA A 395 -30.97 14.04 -13.71
C ALA A 395 -32.00 14.66 -14.67
N ALA A 396 -31.55 15.48 -15.61
CA ALA A 396 -32.42 16.10 -16.62
C ALA A 396 -33.11 15.08 -17.54
N ARG A 397 -32.50 13.91 -17.80
CA ARG A 397 -33.12 12.82 -18.58
C ARG A 397 -34.29 12.15 -17.84
N GLU A 398 -34.35 12.28 -16.52
CA GLU A 398 -35.47 11.83 -15.67
C GLU A 398 -36.47 12.97 -15.37
N GLY A 399 -36.32 14.15 -15.98
CA GLY A 399 -37.17 15.32 -15.71
C GLY A 399 -36.87 16.02 -14.38
N LEU A 400 -35.71 15.74 -13.78
CA LEU A 400 -35.27 16.27 -12.49
C LEU A 400 -34.11 17.26 -12.66
N ARG A 401 -33.80 18.00 -11.60
CA ARG A 401 -32.58 18.82 -11.51
C ARG A 401 -31.87 18.55 -10.19
N LEU A 402 -30.58 18.87 -10.13
CA LEU A 402 -29.81 18.85 -8.89
C LEU A 402 -29.92 20.19 -8.16
N LYS A 403 -30.05 20.15 -6.84
CA LYS A 403 -29.93 21.31 -5.94
C LYS A 403 -28.74 21.09 -5.01
N VAL A 404 -27.79 22.03 -5.02
CA VAL A 404 -26.55 21.98 -4.21
C VAL A 404 -26.73 22.82 -2.94
N TRP A 405 -26.52 22.20 -1.79
CA TRP A 405 -26.60 22.81 -0.46
C TRP A 405 -25.24 23.22 0.11
N ASP A 406 -24.17 22.50 -0.24
CA ASP A 406 -22.79 22.92 0.00
C ASP A 406 -21.83 22.39 -1.07
N ALA A 407 -20.66 23.02 -1.20
CA ALA A 407 -19.60 22.63 -2.13
C ALA A 407 -18.23 23.01 -1.53
N TYR A 408 -17.43 23.87 -2.19
CA TYR A 408 -16.21 24.39 -1.58
C TYR A 408 -16.49 25.18 -0.29
N ARG A 409 -15.96 24.69 0.83
CA ARG A 409 -16.06 25.26 2.18
C ARG A 409 -14.67 25.72 2.64
N PRO A 410 -14.39 27.03 2.82
CA PRO A 410 -13.06 27.48 3.24
C PRO A 410 -12.59 26.82 4.53
N ALA A 411 -11.29 26.52 4.63
CA ALA A 411 -10.74 25.81 5.80
C ALA A 411 -10.99 26.57 7.12
N SER A 412 -11.02 27.91 7.11
CA SER A 412 -11.42 28.75 8.24
C SER A 412 -12.88 28.57 8.63
N THR A 413 -13.77 28.39 7.65
CA THR A 413 -15.19 28.07 7.88
C THR A 413 -15.35 26.67 8.45
N GLN A 414 -14.62 25.66 7.94
CA GLN A 414 -14.63 24.31 8.53
C GLN A 414 -14.17 24.34 10.00
N ARG A 415 -13.09 25.07 10.32
CA ARG A 415 -12.61 25.28 11.70
C ARG A 415 -13.61 26.06 12.59
N ARG A 416 -14.51 26.86 11.99
CA ARG A 416 -15.62 27.51 12.72
C ARG A 416 -16.75 26.51 12.99
N LEU A 417 -17.21 25.76 11.98
CA LEU A 417 -18.25 24.73 12.10
C LEU A 417 -17.90 23.67 13.16
N GLN A 418 -16.64 23.22 13.18
CA GLN A 418 -16.12 22.28 14.20
C GLN A 418 -16.25 22.77 15.66
N ARG A 419 -16.48 24.07 15.90
CA ARG A 419 -16.72 24.61 17.26
C ARG A 419 -18.18 24.54 17.71
N TYR A 420 -19.11 24.26 16.79
CA TYR A 420 -20.55 24.14 17.06
C TYR A 420 -21.00 22.67 17.18
N VAL A 421 -20.10 21.70 16.95
CA VAL A 421 -20.40 20.27 17.05
C VAL A 421 -19.57 19.63 18.15
N SER A 422 -20.25 19.13 19.17
CA SER A 422 -19.67 18.45 20.33
C SER A 422 -19.49 16.94 20.16
N ASP A 423 -20.12 16.33 19.15
CA ASP A 423 -20.03 14.90 18.86
C ASP A 423 -19.15 14.64 17.61
N PRO A 424 -17.99 13.97 17.76
CA PRO A 424 -17.01 13.82 16.70
C PRO A 424 -17.44 12.89 15.56
N ARG A 425 -18.60 12.23 15.65
CA ARG A 425 -19.12 11.32 14.61
C ARG A 425 -19.71 12.01 13.38
N TRP A 426 -20.07 13.29 13.51
CA TRP A 426 -20.96 13.98 12.55
C TRP A 426 -20.34 15.16 11.80
N ILE A 427 -19.22 15.69 12.28
CA ILE A 427 -18.33 16.53 11.48
C ILE A 427 -16.95 15.89 11.51
N ALA A 428 -16.34 15.74 10.33
CA ALA A 428 -14.97 15.30 10.17
C ALA A 428 -14.02 16.05 11.12
N GLN A 429 -13.48 15.34 12.10
CA GLN A 429 -12.46 15.83 13.02
C GLN A 429 -11.11 15.89 12.30
N GLY A 430 -10.87 17.03 11.64
CA GLY A 430 -9.70 17.24 10.79
C GLY A 430 -10.04 17.96 9.48
N VAL A 431 -9.48 17.49 8.38
CA VAL A 431 -9.58 18.12 7.05
C VAL A 431 -10.76 17.53 6.26
N SER A 432 -11.87 18.26 6.19
CA SER A 432 -13.01 17.92 5.33
C SER A 432 -12.68 18.09 3.84
N ASN A 433 -13.19 17.21 2.97
CA ASN A 433 -12.99 17.30 1.53
C ASN A 433 -13.69 18.50 0.87
N HIS A 434 -14.70 19.10 1.53
CA HIS A 434 -15.22 20.40 1.12
C HIS A 434 -14.13 21.48 1.13
N THR A 435 -13.16 21.42 2.05
CA THR A 435 -12.02 22.36 2.09
C THR A 435 -11.03 22.19 0.94
N ARG A 436 -11.14 21.09 0.20
CA ARG A 436 -10.32 20.81 -0.98
C ARG A 436 -11.00 21.25 -2.29
N GLY A 437 -12.29 21.57 -2.24
CA GLY A 437 -13.07 22.07 -3.39
C GLY A 437 -13.65 20.98 -4.30
N VAL A 438 -13.86 19.78 -3.75
CA VAL A 438 -14.13 18.55 -4.52
C VAL A 438 -15.24 17.68 -3.93
N ALA A 439 -15.76 18.07 -2.77
CA ALA A 439 -16.97 17.50 -2.20
C ALA A 439 -18.17 18.41 -2.49
N LEU A 440 -19.36 17.84 -2.53
CA LEU A 440 -20.63 18.56 -2.56
C LEU A 440 -21.72 17.84 -1.77
N ASP A 441 -22.62 18.64 -1.20
CA ASP A 441 -23.85 18.19 -0.57
C ASP A 441 -25.02 18.57 -1.48
N VAL A 442 -25.80 17.58 -1.93
CA VAL A 442 -26.72 17.73 -3.06
C VAL A 442 -27.98 16.87 -2.91
N THR A 443 -29.09 17.34 -3.48
CA THR A 443 -30.35 16.60 -3.60
C THR A 443 -30.97 16.73 -5.00
N LEU A 444 -32.05 15.98 -5.26
CA LEU A 444 -32.88 16.08 -6.45
C LEU A 444 -34.11 16.97 -6.20
N ILE A 445 -34.47 17.77 -7.20
CA ILE A 445 -35.72 18.54 -7.27
C ILE A 445 -36.51 18.17 -8.53
N ASP A 446 -37.82 18.27 -8.44
CA ASP A 446 -38.74 18.15 -9.58
C ASP A 446 -38.76 19.41 -10.47
N ALA A 447 -39.56 19.36 -11.54
CA ALA A 447 -39.73 20.47 -12.48
C ALA A 447 -40.37 21.73 -11.85
N ALA A 448 -41.07 21.60 -10.71
CA ALA A 448 -41.61 22.73 -9.95
C ALA A 448 -40.59 23.29 -8.93
N GLY A 449 -39.40 22.68 -8.81
CA GLY A 449 -38.36 23.07 -7.88
C GLY A 449 -38.52 22.49 -6.47
N LYS A 450 -39.50 21.59 -6.26
CA LYS A 450 -39.72 20.92 -4.98
C LYS A 450 -38.67 19.82 -4.79
N GLU A 451 -38.07 19.76 -3.61
CA GLU A 451 -37.16 18.69 -3.23
C GLU A 451 -37.90 17.35 -3.18
N LEU A 452 -37.28 16.31 -3.75
CA LEU A 452 -37.78 14.95 -3.57
C LEU A 452 -37.66 14.57 -2.09
N ASP A 453 -38.66 13.86 -1.57
CA ASP A 453 -38.61 13.41 -0.18
C ASP A 453 -37.55 12.31 -0.03
N MET A 454 -36.53 12.62 0.76
CA MET A 454 -35.39 11.75 1.08
C MET A 454 -35.46 11.21 2.52
N GLY A 455 -36.55 11.47 3.26
CA GLY A 455 -36.79 10.96 4.61
C GLY A 455 -36.07 11.70 5.74
N THR A 456 -35.08 12.54 5.44
CA THR A 456 -34.44 13.48 6.38
C THR A 456 -34.06 14.77 5.65
N GLY A 457 -33.77 15.83 6.40
CA GLY A 457 -33.15 17.04 5.86
C GLY A 457 -31.64 16.90 5.66
N PHE A 458 -31.04 17.97 5.13
CA PHE A 458 -29.61 18.26 5.19
C PHE A 458 -29.15 18.49 6.64
N ASP A 459 -27.88 18.20 6.96
CA ASP A 459 -27.33 18.22 8.33
C ASP A 459 -28.11 17.33 9.34
N GLU A 460 -28.70 16.21 8.90
CA GLU A 460 -29.30 15.22 9.80
C GLU A 460 -28.20 14.33 10.43
N PHE A 461 -27.94 14.51 11.72
CA PHE A 461 -26.86 13.82 12.42
C PHE A 461 -27.34 12.60 13.21
N SER A 462 -28.00 11.68 12.51
CA SER A 462 -28.49 10.41 13.06
C SER A 462 -28.39 9.26 12.04
N PRO A 463 -28.53 7.98 12.44
CA PRO A 463 -28.52 6.84 11.51
C PRO A 463 -29.55 6.93 10.37
N ARG A 464 -30.59 7.77 10.51
CA ARG A 464 -31.55 8.06 9.43
C ARG A 464 -30.91 8.74 8.21
N ALA A 465 -29.73 9.34 8.35
CA ALA A 465 -28.99 9.94 7.24
C ALA A 465 -28.22 8.93 6.38
N CYS A 466 -27.99 7.70 6.86
CA CYS A 466 -27.31 6.65 6.11
C CYS A 466 -28.11 6.24 4.86
N TRP A 467 -27.45 5.97 3.74
CA TRP A 467 -28.11 5.58 2.47
C TRP A 467 -29.10 4.42 2.59
N ASN A 468 -28.82 3.48 3.50
CA ASN A 468 -29.56 2.25 3.77
C ASN A 468 -30.35 2.29 5.09
N ALA A 469 -30.74 3.47 5.59
CA ALA A 469 -31.53 3.60 6.82
C ALA A 469 -32.82 2.72 6.77
N GLU A 470 -33.06 1.99 7.86
CA GLU A 470 -34.10 0.94 7.94
C GLU A 470 -35.54 1.49 8.00
N ASP A 471 -35.70 2.75 8.37
CA ASP A 471 -36.97 3.42 8.68
C ASP A 471 -37.41 4.44 7.60
N LEU A 472 -37.01 4.17 6.35
CA LEU A 472 -37.42 4.91 5.15
C LEU A 472 -38.66 4.29 4.49
N THR A 473 -39.54 5.14 3.98
CA THR A 473 -40.60 4.68 3.07
C THR A 473 -40.00 4.21 1.72
N PRO A 474 -40.70 3.33 0.97
CA PRO A 474 -40.21 2.88 -0.34
C PRO A 474 -39.91 4.02 -1.32
N LEU A 475 -40.66 5.13 -1.26
CA LEU A 475 -40.42 6.31 -2.09
C LEU A 475 -39.13 7.05 -1.69
N GLN A 476 -38.90 7.23 -0.39
CA GLN A 476 -37.67 7.87 0.13
C GLN A 476 -36.43 7.04 -0.21
N SER A 477 -36.51 5.72 -0.04
CA SER A 477 -35.44 4.80 -0.46
C SER A 477 -35.18 4.89 -1.97
N ALA A 478 -36.22 4.84 -2.81
CA ALA A 478 -36.08 4.99 -4.26
C ALA A 478 -35.48 6.34 -4.69
N ASN A 479 -35.82 7.43 -3.99
CA ASN A 479 -35.25 8.76 -4.26
C ASN A 479 -33.75 8.82 -3.89
N ARG A 480 -33.34 8.24 -2.76
CA ARG A 480 -31.92 8.10 -2.39
C ARG A 480 -31.16 7.25 -3.42
N TRP A 481 -31.67 6.06 -3.77
CA TRP A 481 -31.05 5.21 -4.79
C TRP A 481 -30.91 5.90 -6.16
N ARG A 482 -31.90 6.71 -6.56
CA ARG A 482 -31.82 7.52 -7.79
C ARG A 482 -30.71 8.56 -7.71
N LEU A 483 -30.61 9.33 -6.62
CA LEU A 483 -29.53 10.30 -6.43
C LEU A 483 -28.15 9.60 -6.43
N LEU A 484 -28.03 8.48 -5.72
CA LEU A 484 -26.82 7.67 -5.68
C LEU A 484 -26.39 7.23 -7.08
N ALA A 485 -27.31 6.69 -7.87
CA ALA A 485 -27.04 6.21 -9.22
C ALA A 485 -26.63 7.35 -10.17
N ILE A 486 -27.30 8.51 -10.11
CA ILE A 486 -26.97 9.70 -10.91
C ILE A 486 -25.55 10.20 -10.60
N MET A 487 -25.20 10.31 -9.32
CA MET A 487 -23.93 10.89 -8.88
C MET A 487 -22.76 9.92 -9.04
N THR A 488 -22.94 8.63 -8.69
CA THR A 488 -21.91 7.60 -8.89
C THR A 488 -21.69 7.29 -10.37
N GLY A 489 -22.76 7.29 -11.19
CA GLY A 489 -22.66 7.19 -12.64
C GLY A 489 -21.93 8.36 -13.30
N ALA A 490 -21.89 9.53 -12.64
CA ALA A 490 -21.07 10.67 -13.03
C ALA A 490 -19.64 10.64 -12.46
N GLY A 491 -19.25 9.58 -11.74
CA GLY A 491 -17.90 9.37 -11.21
C GLY A 491 -17.62 10.06 -9.87
N PHE A 492 -18.63 10.28 -9.03
CA PHE A 492 -18.47 10.62 -7.61
C PHE A 492 -18.53 9.38 -6.70
N HIS A 493 -17.96 9.49 -5.51
CA HIS A 493 -18.12 8.53 -4.42
C HIS A 493 -19.09 9.08 -3.37
N ALA A 494 -19.99 8.26 -2.86
CA ALA A 494 -20.92 8.65 -1.79
C ALA A 494 -20.35 8.33 -0.40
N LEU A 495 -20.65 9.16 0.60
CA LEU A 495 -20.32 8.87 2.00
C LEU A 495 -21.45 8.06 2.64
N ALA A 496 -21.13 6.88 3.18
CA ALA A 496 -22.13 5.92 3.67
C ALA A 496 -23.08 6.48 4.75
N THR A 497 -22.61 7.42 5.57
CA THR A 497 -23.34 8.02 6.69
C THR A 497 -24.21 9.23 6.32
N GLU A 498 -24.05 9.80 5.13
CA GLU A 498 -24.70 11.05 4.71
C GLU A 498 -25.24 10.91 3.27
N TRP A 499 -26.56 10.75 3.12
CA TRP A 499 -27.16 10.51 1.80
C TRP A 499 -27.06 11.70 0.82
N TRP A 500 -26.71 12.90 1.28
CA TRP A 500 -26.51 14.06 0.40
C TRP A 500 -25.06 14.21 -0.08
N HIS A 501 -24.10 13.54 0.57
CA HIS A 501 -22.68 13.89 0.47
C HIS A 501 -21.94 13.06 -0.58
N PHE A 502 -21.21 13.77 -1.45
CA PHE A 502 -20.43 13.19 -2.53
C PHE A 502 -19.03 13.79 -2.67
N ASP A 503 -18.04 12.93 -2.85
CA ASP A 503 -16.64 13.25 -3.09
C ASP A 503 -16.22 12.93 -4.53
N ALA A 504 -15.43 13.80 -5.17
CA ALA A 504 -14.68 13.38 -6.35
C ALA A 504 -13.55 12.41 -5.93
N PRO A 505 -13.29 11.32 -6.68
CA PRO A 505 -12.33 10.28 -6.27
C PRO A 505 -10.91 10.80 -6.06
N GLU A 506 -10.51 11.85 -6.79
CA GLU A 506 -9.24 12.55 -6.61
C GLU A 506 -9.17 13.48 -5.38
N SER A 507 -10.12 13.42 -4.44
CA SER A 507 -10.24 14.41 -3.35
C SER A 507 -8.93 14.66 -2.60
N ARG A 508 -8.22 13.58 -2.23
CA ARG A 508 -6.94 13.63 -1.51
C ARG A 508 -5.79 14.28 -2.30
N ARG A 509 -5.87 14.40 -3.64
CA ARG A 509 -4.83 15.02 -4.48
C ARG A 509 -4.75 16.53 -4.30
N TYR A 510 -5.84 17.18 -3.88
CA TYR A 510 -5.87 18.63 -3.67
C TYR A 510 -5.60 18.99 -2.20
N PRO A 511 -4.80 20.03 -1.92
CA PRO A 511 -4.66 20.55 -0.57
C PRO A 511 -5.98 21.14 -0.08
N ALA A 512 -6.20 21.11 1.23
CA ALA A 512 -7.17 22.00 1.86
C ALA A 512 -6.73 23.45 1.64
N VAL A 513 -7.66 24.30 1.22
CA VAL A 513 -7.37 25.71 0.92
C VAL A 513 -8.33 26.63 1.66
N ASP A 514 -7.85 27.82 2.00
CA ASP A 514 -8.57 28.86 2.74
C ASP A 514 -8.76 30.10 1.85
N VAL A 515 -9.38 29.88 0.68
CA VAL A 515 -9.72 30.93 -0.29
C VAL A 515 -11.00 31.62 0.18
N SER A 516 -10.94 32.93 0.37
CA SER A 516 -12.11 33.74 0.70
C SER A 516 -13.09 33.80 -0.48
N ILE A 517 -14.36 33.50 -0.23
CA ILE A 517 -15.47 33.49 -1.20
C ILE A 517 -16.66 34.34 -0.70
#